data_AF-A0A1S1CAX5-F1
#
_entry.id   AF-A0A1S1CAX5-F1
#
_cell.length_a   1.000
_cell.length_b   1.000
_cell.length_c   1.000
_cell.angle_alpha   90.00
_cell.angle_beta   90.00
_cell.angle_gamma   90.00
#
_symmetry.space_group_name_H-M   'P 1'
#
loop_
_entity.id
_entity.type
_entity.pdbx_description
1 polymer ?
#
loop_
_entity_poly.entity_id
_entity_poly.type
_entity_poly.pdbx_seq_one_letter_code
_entity_poly.pdbx_strand_id
1 'polypeptide(L)'
;MAVSRDDVFGVLQGIVPHLEEALPGWSVRPNTTGTGAVGLYLDGPDLPLAGVNVDGEPVARHLCGTIQTADRGLPQELGQVRYQYILGVSVAEHESEYPELADLASVGEPSWVPALRALEALVECEGREALFISRGGYVPGRRALGKRRVALRREFFPGKPWLGLGTIDWCAGVRSTPVYAEDLAALVAAATRLASSWDAALRIVSADSQK
;
A
#
# COMPACT_ATOMS: atom_id res chain seq x y z
N MET A 1 -14.67 -25.43 -16.38
CA MET A 1 -15.57 -24.39 -15.85
C MET A 1 -14.75 -23.11 -15.74
N ALA A 2 -15.31 -21.95 -16.07
CA ALA A 2 -14.60 -20.68 -15.90
C ALA A 2 -14.43 -20.38 -14.40
N VAL A 3 -13.29 -19.80 -14.01
CA VAL A 3 -13.02 -19.42 -12.62
C VAL A 3 -14.05 -18.42 -12.12
N SER A 4 -14.63 -18.71 -10.97
CA SER A 4 -15.55 -17.82 -10.26
C SER A 4 -14.82 -16.97 -9.22
N ARG A 5 -15.47 -15.90 -8.76
CA ARG A 5 -14.94 -15.10 -7.64
C ARG A 5 -14.84 -15.93 -6.37
N ASP A 6 -15.76 -16.87 -6.17
CA ASP A 6 -15.80 -17.74 -5.00
C ASP A 6 -14.60 -18.69 -4.98
N ASP A 7 -14.16 -19.18 -6.13
CA ASP A 7 -12.93 -19.99 -6.24
C ASP A 7 -11.71 -19.20 -5.78
N VAL A 8 -11.60 -17.94 -6.23
CA VAL A 8 -10.49 -17.05 -5.83
C VAL A 8 -10.57 -16.68 -4.35
N PHE A 9 -11.77 -16.41 -3.83
CA PHE A 9 -11.97 -16.19 -2.40
C PHE A 9 -11.62 -17.43 -1.58
N GLY A 10 -11.89 -18.64 -2.08
CA GLY A 10 -11.47 -19.89 -1.43
C GLY A 10 -9.95 -19.96 -1.24
N VAL A 11 -9.18 -19.60 -2.28
CA VAL A 11 -7.72 -19.53 -2.19
C VAL A 11 -7.28 -18.48 -1.16
N LEU A 12 -7.87 -17.28 -1.20
CA LEU A 12 -7.52 -16.19 -0.29
C LEU A 12 -7.95 -16.43 1.15
N GLN A 13 -9.07 -17.12 1.39
CA GLN A 13 -9.49 -17.53 2.73
C GLN A 13 -8.47 -18.45 3.39
N GLY A 14 -7.80 -19.30 2.59
CA GLY A 14 -6.74 -20.18 3.09
C GLY A 14 -5.53 -19.46 3.69
N ILE A 15 -5.28 -18.18 3.31
CA ILE A 15 -4.16 -17.39 3.84
C ILE A 15 -4.55 -16.48 5.01
N VAL A 16 -5.85 -16.30 5.29
CA VAL A 16 -6.33 -15.40 6.36
C VAL A 16 -5.76 -15.75 7.73
N PRO A 17 -5.77 -17.03 8.20
CA PRO A 17 -5.24 -17.36 9.52
C PRO A 17 -3.76 -16.99 9.68
N HIS A 18 -2.97 -17.16 8.61
CA HIS A 18 -1.56 -16.80 8.62
C HIS A 18 -1.34 -15.29 8.67
N LEU A 19 -2.19 -14.51 7.96
CA LEU A 19 -2.17 -13.06 8.04
C LEU A 19 -2.52 -12.57 9.44
N GLU A 20 -3.56 -13.12 10.06
CA GLU A 20 -4.00 -12.75 11.41
C GLU A 20 -2.94 -13.08 12.48
N GLU A 21 -2.24 -14.22 12.34
CA GLU A 21 -1.15 -14.60 13.22
C GLU A 21 0.06 -13.66 13.07
N ALA A 22 0.43 -13.33 11.82
CA ALA A 22 1.65 -12.60 11.55
C ALA A 22 1.50 -11.06 11.58
N LEU A 23 0.27 -10.56 11.54
CA LEU A 23 -0.10 -9.15 11.68
C LEU A 23 -1.08 -8.95 12.84
N PRO A 24 -0.63 -9.14 14.10
CA PRO A 24 -1.51 -8.99 15.25
C PRO A 24 -2.09 -7.57 15.34
N GLY A 25 -3.40 -7.48 15.55
CA GLY A 25 -4.13 -6.21 15.63
C GLY A 25 -4.53 -5.61 14.28
N TRP A 26 -4.18 -6.24 13.16
CA TRP A 26 -4.66 -5.84 11.84
C TRP A 26 -6.05 -6.43 11.55
N SER A 27 -6.88 -5.67 10.84
CA SER A 27 -8.12 -6.16 10.28
C SER A 27 -7.88 -6.73 8.88
N VAL A 28 -8.26 -7.99 8.67
CA VAL A 28 -8.23 -8.67 7.38
C VAL A 28 -9.67 -8.91 6.91
N ARG A 29 -10.06 -8.32 5.78
CA ARG A 29 -11.46 -8.38 5.30
C ARG A 29 -11.55 -8.73 3.82
N PRO A 30 -12.52 -9.53 3.38
CA PRO A 30 -12.77 -9.73 1.96
C PRO A 30 -13.00 -8.39 1.23
N ASN A 31 -12.42 -8.26 0.04
CA ASN A 31 -12.50 -7.06 -0.79
C ASN A 31 -12.81 -7.42 -2.24
N THR A 32 -13.68 -6.63 -2.85
CA THR A 32 -13.77 -6.53 -4.32
C THR A 32 -13.54 -5.08 -4.68
N THR A 33 -12.38 -4.80 -5.27
CA THR A 33 -12.02 -3.44 -5.67
C THR A 33 -12.99 -2.88 -6.73
N GLY A 34 -13.04 -1.56 -6.87
CA GLY A 34 -13.83 -0.91 -7.94
C GLY A 34 -13.43 -1.34 -9.37
N THR A 35 -12.27 -1.98 -9.54
CA THR A 35 -11.83 -2.59 -10.82
C THR A 35 -12.25 -4.05 -10.99
N GLY A 36 -12.99 -4.60 -10.03
CA GLY A 36 -13.44 -6.00 -10.02
C GLY A 36 -12.37 -7.01 -9.58
N ALA A 37 -11.21 -6.55 -9.11
CA ALA A 37 -10.19 -7.43 -8.54
C ALA A 37 -10.65 -7.95 -7.18
N VAL A 38 -10.52 -9.26 -6.99
CA VAL A 38 -10.92 -9.99 -5.78
C VAL A 38 -9.72 -10.09 -4.87
N GLY A 39 -9.89 -9.81 -3.58
CA GLY A 39 -8.78 -9.71 -2.65
C GLY A 39 -9.17 -9.74 -1.19
N LEU A 40 -8.16 -9.54 -0.35
CA LEU A 40 -8.27 -9.20 1.06
C LEU A 40 -7.81 -7.76 1.22
N TYR A 41 -8.56 -6.97 1.97
CA TYR A 41 -8.14 -5.69 2.50
C TYR A 41 -7.39 -5.90 3.80
N LEU A 42 -6.29 -5.18 3.96
CA LEU A 42 -5.45 -5.18 5.15
C LEU A 42 -5.50 -3.78 5.75
N ASP A 43 -5.81 -3.68 7.03
CA ASP A 43 -5.92 -2.43 7.76
C ASP A 43 -5.17 -2.57 9.09
N GLY A 44 -4.12 -1.79 9.26
CA GLY A 44 -3.25 -1.83 10.43
C GLY A 44 -3.75 -0.94 11.55
N PRO A 45 -3.15 -1.06 12.75
CA PRO A 45 -3.44 -0.17 13.87
C PRO A 45 -3.02 1.27 13.57
N ASP A 46 -3.60 2.20 14.31
CA ASP A 46 -3.23 3.61 14.24
C ASP A 46 -1.73 3.81 14.52
N LEU A 47 -1.14 4.67 13.70
CA LEU A 47 0.22 5.13 13.78
C LEU A 47 0.25 6.50 14.47
N PRO A 48 1.37 6.85 15.12
CA PRO A 48 1.59 8.19 15.66
C PRO A 48 1.96 9.18 14.54
N LEU A 49 1.19 9.19 13.46
CA LEU A 49 1.33 10.06 12.31
C LEU A 49 -0.03 10.71 12.04
N ALA A 50 -0.06 12.04 12.03
CA ALA A 50 -1.27 12.77 11.69
C ALA A 50 -1.53 12.71 10.18
N GLY A 51 -2.77 12.52 9.77
CA GLY A 51 -3.28 12.73 8.42
C GLY A 51 -4.60 13.50 8.48
N VAL A 52 -5.28 13.58 7.36
CA VAL A 52 -6.66 14.09 7.32
C VAL A 52 -7.60 13.11 6.64
N ASN A 53 -8.88 13.18 6.98
CA ASN A 53 -9.93 12.52 6.20
C ASN A 53 -10.31 13.38 4.97
N VAL A 54 -11.33 12.93 4.23
CA VAL A 54 -11.84 13.63 3.03
C VAL A 54 -12.43 15.00 3.34
N ASP A 55 -12.90 15.21 4.57
CA ASP A 55 -13.46 16.49 5.06
C ASP A 55 -12.39 17.42 5.66
N GLY A 56 -11.12 16.99 5.65
CA GLY A 56 -10.00 17.76 6.19
C GLY A 56 -9.84 17.66 7.71
N GLU A 57 -10.61 16.80 8.38
CA GLU A 57 -10.52 16.61 9.82
C GLU A 57 -9.28 15.77 10.18
N PRO A 58 -8.57 16.09 11.29
CA PRO A 58 -7.41 15.32 11.71
C PRO A 58 -7.75 13.88 12.04
N VAL A 59 -6.97 12.94 11.50
CA VAL A 59 -7.07 11.51 11.80
C VAL A 59 -5.68 10.93 12.05
N ALA A 60 -5.61 9.82 12.79
CA ALA A 60 -4.40 9.01 12.81
C ALA A 60 -4.26 8.29 11.46
N ARG A 61 -3.06 8.29 10.90
CA ARG A 61 -2.73 7.42 9.78
C ARG A 61 -2.60 5.98 10.28
N HIS A 62 -2.75 5.04 9.37
CA HIS A 62 -2.52 3.62 9.60
C HIS A 62 -1.86 3.05 8.35
N LEU A 63 -1.23 1.88 8.45
CA LEU A 63 -0.83 1.13 7.27
C LEU A 63 -2.06 0.42 6.70
N CYS A 64 -2.25 0.48 5.38
CA CYS A 64 -3.34 -0.20 4.71
C CYS A 64 -2.89 -0.80 3.38
N GLY A 65 -3.63 -1.79 2.90
CA GLY A 65 -3.22 -2.52 1.72
C GLY A 65 -4.24 -3.54 1.24
N THR A 66 -3.86 -4.24 0.18
CA THR A 66 -4.60 -5.40 -0.31
C THR A 66 -3.66 -6.51 -0.71
N ILE A 67 -4.15 -7.75 -0.60
CA ILE A 67 -3.62 -8.91 -1.33
C ILE A 67 -4.74 -9.36 -2.26
N GLN A 68 -4.55 -9.22 -3.56
CA GLN A 68 -5.64 -9.31 -4.54
C GLN A 68 -5.18 -9.88 -5.87
N THR A 69 -6.13 -10.23 -6.72
CA THR A 69 -5.85 -10.53 -8.13
C THR A 69 -5.24 -9.31 -8.82
N ALA A 70 -4.25 -9.55 -9.67
CA ALA A 70 -3.54 -8.50 -10.39
C ALA A 70 -4.30 -8.01 -11.64
N ASP A 71 -5.03 -8.92 -12.27
CA ASP A 71 -5.68 -8.69 -13.56
C ASP A 71 -7.12 -8.18 -13.42
N ARG A 72 -7.58 -7.46 -14.46
CA ARG A 72 -8.98 -7.05 -14.59
C ARG A 72 -9.78 -8.23 -15.12
N GLY A 73 -10.49 -8.91 -14.22
CA GLY A 73 -11.27 -10.10 -14.52
C GLY A 73 -10.53 -11.39 -14.18
N LEU A 74 -11.25 -12.51 -14.26
CA LEU A 74 -10.72 -13.82 -13.93
C LEU A 74 -10.41 -14.62 -15.20
N PRO A 75 -9.27 -15.33 -15.24
CA PRO A 75 -8.93 -16.22 -16.33
C PRO A 75 -9.86 -17.45 -16.36
N GLN A 76 -9.72 -18.28 -17.40
CA GLN A 76 -10.53 -19.50 -17.51
C GLN A 76 -10.12 -20.57 -16.49
N GLU A 77 -8.87 -20.57 -16.05
CA GLU A 77 -8.31 -21.58 -15.15
C GLU A 77 -7.72 -20.94 -13.89
N LEU A 78 -7.92 -21.57 -12.73
CA LEU A 78 -7.51 -21.01 -11.44
C LEU A 78 -5.98 -20.84 -11.34
N GLY A 79 -5.22 -21.77 -11.93
CA GLY A 79 -3.75 -21.69 -11.98
C GLY A 79 -3.22 -20.52 -12.81
N GLN A 80 -4.05 -19.87 -13.62
CA GLN A 80 -3.67 -18.69 -14.38
C GLN A 80 -3.94 -17.38 -13.60
N VAL A 81 -4.58 -17.45 -12.44
CA VAL A 81 -4.82 -16.27 -11.60
C VAL A 81 -3.50 -15.79 -11.04
N ARG A 82 -3.22 -14.51 -11.26
CA ARG A 82 -2.06 -13.83 -10.68
C ARG A 82 -2.48 -12.96 -9.51
N TYR A 83 -1.69 -12.99 -8.46
CA TYR A 83 -1.88 -12.25 -7.23
C TYR A 83 -0.81 -11.19 -7.05
N GLN A 84 -1.17 -10.08 -6.43
CA GLN A 84 -0.26 -9.01 -6.06
C GLN A 84 -0.67 -8.43 -4.72
N TYR A 85 0.25 -7.75 -4.05
CA TYR A 85 -0.09 -6.88 -2.93
C TYR A 85 0.07 -5.40 -3.29
N ILE A 86 -0.74 -4.57 -2.65
CA ILE A 86 -0.53 -3.12 -2.52
C ILE A 86 -0.41 -2.85 -1.02
N LEU A 87 0.59 -2.09 -0.60
CA LEU A 87 0.77 -1.75 0.81
C LEU A 87 1.25 -0.31 0.90
N GLY A 88 0.63 0.49 1.76
CA GLY A 88 0.93 1.91 1.92
C GLY A 88 0.49 2.46 3.26
N VAL A 89 0.85 3.72 3.51
CA VAL A 89 0.24 4.51 4.58
C VAL A 89 -1.07 5.11 4.07
N SER A 90 -2.08 5.21 4.92
CA SER A 90 -3.38 5.77 4.56
C SER A 90 -3.28 7.26 4.18
N VAL A 91 -4.02 7.66 3.16
CA VAL A 91 -4.14 9.04 2.65
C VAL A 91 -5.59 9.30 2.22
N ALA A 92 -6.01 10.57 2.22
CA ALA A 92 -7.32 10.98 1.73
C ALA A 92 -7.21 11.89 0.50
N GLU A 93 -8.28 11.96 -0.30
CA GLU A 93 -8.37 12.90 -1.43
C GLU A 93 -8.71 14.30 -0.90
N HIS A 94 -7.74 14.93 -0.23
CA HIS A 94 -7.86 16.27 0.34
C HIS A 94 -6.66 17.13 -0.09
N GLU A 95 -6.85 18.45 -0.24
CA GLU A 95 -5.81 19.34 -0.78
C GLU A 95 -4.57 19.41 0.13
N SER A 96 -4.75 19.34 1.44
CA SER A 96 -3.63 19.34 2.41
C SER A 96 -2.78 18.07 2.36
N GLU A 97 -3.30 16.95 1.85
CA GLU A 97 -2.50 15.74 1.60
C GLU A 97 -1.60 15.91 0.37
N TYR A 98 -1.95 16.83 -0.53
CA TYR A 98 -1.28 17.06 -1.81
C TYR A 98 -1.09 18.55 -2.11
N PRO A 99 -0.31 19.28 -1.29
CA PRO A 99 -0.01 20.69 -1.51
C PRO A 99 0.71 20.90 -2.85
N GLU A 100 0.64 22.11 -3.39
CA GLU A 100 1.47 22.45 -4.55
C GLU A 100 2.94 22.59 -4.13
N LEU A 101 3.86 22.30 -5.06
CA LEU A 101 5.31 22.38 -4.76
C LEU A 101 5.72 23.79 -4.31
N ALA A 102 5.06 24.82 -4.83
CA ALA A 102 5.31 26.21 -4.46
C ALA A 102 4.94 26.51 -3.00
N ASP A 103 4.01 25.75 -2.41
CA ASP A 103 3.50 25.98 -1.06
C ASP A 103 4.28 25.20 0.01
N LEU A 104 5.17 24.28 -0.37
CA LEU A 104 5.91 23.42 0.58
C LEU A 104 6.70 24.23 1.63
N ALA A 105 7.20 25.42 1.26
CA ALA A 105 7.93 26.28 2.18
C ALA A 105 7.05 26.83 3.32
N SER A 106 5.73 26.96 3.10
CA SER A 106 4.79 27.48 4.09
C SER A 106 4.02 26.37 4.82
N VAL A 107 3.65 25.30 4.13
CA VAL A 107 2.84 24.21 4.70
C VAL A 107 3.65 23.02 5.21
N GLY A 108 4.94 22.94 4.85
CA GLY A 108 5.80 21.80 5.13
C GLY A 108 5.54 20.61 4.20
N GLU A 109 6.31 19.54 4.41
CA GLU A 109 6.11 18.29 3.67
C GLU A 109 4.89 17.51 4.18
N PRO A 110 4.14 16.83 3.29
CA PRO A 110 3.05 15.96 3.72
C PRO A 110 3.54 14.84 4.63
N SER A 111 2.78 14.49 5.67
CA SER A 111 3.19 13.48 6.66
C SER A 111 3.31 12.05 6.11
N TRP A 112 2.76 11.75 4.93
CA TRP A 112 3.04 10.50 4.22
C TRP A 112 4.47 10.45 3.66
N VAL A 113 5.17 11.58 3.49
CA VAL A 113 6.54 11.65 2.96
C VAL A 113 7.55 11.00 3.94
N PRO A 114 7.63 11.39 5.23
CA PRO A 114 8.43 10.66 6.21
C PRO A 114 8.13 9.17 6.26
N ALA A 115 6.84 8.80 6.16
CA ALA A 115 6.44 7.40 6.17
C ALA A 115 7.03 6.62 4.98
N LEU A 116 7.00 7.22 3.78
CA LEU A 116 7.61 6.63 2.59
C LEU A 116 9.14 6.59 2.64
N ARG A 117 9.81 7.52 3.33
CA ARG A 117 11.27 7.43 3.57
C ARG A 117 11.62 6.24 4.46
N ALA A 118 10.81 5.96 5.48
CA ALA A 118 10.98 4.76 6.30
C ALA A 118 10.78 3.47 5.45
N LEU A 119 9.77 3.46 4.57
CA LEU A 119 9.57 2.36 3.63
C LEU A 119 10.76 2.19 2.69
N GLU A 120 11.27 3.29 2.13
CA GLU A 120 12.43 3.29 1.25
C GLU A 120 13.65 2.64 1.92
N ALA A 121 13.99 3.05 3.14
CA ALA A 121 15.11 2.49 3.90
C ALA A 121 14.96 0.98 4.14
N LEU A 122 13.75 0.51 4.46
CA LEU A 122 13.46 -0.91 4.61
C LEU A 122 13.66 -1.68 3.32
N VAL A 123 13.17 -1.13 2.21
CA VAL A 123 13.27 -1.75 0.88
C VAL A 123 14.73 -1.79 0.39
N GLU A 124 15.53 -0.77 0.71
CA GLU A 124 16.96 -0.75 0.41
C GLU A 124 17.74 -1.77 1.25
N CYS A 125 17.33 -1.99 2.50
CA CYS A 125 17.94 -2.99 3.40
C CYS A 125 17.61 -4.43 2.98
N GLU A 126 16.33 -4.74 2.74
CA GLU A 126 15.88 -6.10 2.42
C GLU A 126 16.08 -6.48 0.95
N GLY A 127 16.08 -5.50 0.06
CA GLY A 127 16.14 -5.70 -1.38
C GLY A 127 14.75 -5.84 -2.00
N ARG A 128 14.53 -5.09 -3.09
CA ARG A 128 13.25 -5.02 -3.80
C ARG A 128 12.75 -6.36 -4.32
N GLU A 129 13.66 -7.22 -4.79
CA GLU A 129 13.31 -8.51 -5.38
C GLU A 129 12.80 -9.48 -4.31
N ALA A 130 13.40 -9.48 -3.11
CA ALA A 130 12.95 -10.27 -1.97
C ALA A 130 11.56 -9.86 -1.46
N LEU A 131 11.16 -8.61 -1.73
CA LEU A 131 9.85 -8.06 -1.41
C LEU A 131 8.88 -8.08 -2.60
N PHE A 132 9.28 -8.63 -3.74
CA PHE A 132 8.52 -8.61 -4.99
C PHE A 132 8.16 -7.19 -5.49
N ILE A 133 8.81 -6.12 -5.05
CA ILE A 133 8.39 -4.74 -5.37
C ILE A 133 8.54 -4.46 -6.86
N SER A 134 7.43 -4.03 -7.49
CA SER A 134 7.38 -3.74 -8.91
C SER A 134 8.40 -2.68 -9.32
N ARG A 135 8.91 -2.79 -10.56
CA ARG A 135 9.70 -1.73 -11.20
C ARG A 135 8.84 -0.64 -11.84
N GLY A 136 7.54 -0.91 -12.00
CA GLY A 136 6.60 0.00 -12.63
C GLY A 136 6.30 1.25 -11.79
N GLY A 137 6.05 2.36 -12.47
CA GLY A 137 5.72 3.63 -11.85
C GLY A 137 4.22 3.90 -11.68
N TYR A 138 3.90 4.88 -10.83
CA TYR A 138 2.55 5.44 -10.72
C TYR A 138 2.11 6.04 -12.07
N VAL A 139 0.94 5.63 -12.55
CA VAL A 139 0.28 6.23 -13.72
C VAL A 139 -0.70 7.29 -13.20
N PRO A 140 -0.52 8.58 -13.55
CA PRO A 140 -1.39 9.63 -13.05
C PRO A 140 -2.85 9.39 -13.43
N GLY A 141 -3.72 9.44 -12.42
CA GLY A 141 -5.14 9.62 -12.64
C GLY A 141 -5.42 10.97 -13.31
N ARG A 142 -6.59 11.10 -13.94
CA ARG A 142 -6.97 12.35 -14.64
C ARG A 142 -7.24 13.53 -13.67
N ARG A 143 -7.40 13.26 -12.38
CA ARG A 143 -7.77 14.23 -11.35
C ARG A 143 -6.59 15.16 -10.99
N ALA A 144 -6.90 16.39 -10.60
CA ALA A 144 -5.91 17.41 -10.28
C ALA A 144 -4.96 17.00 -9.14
N LEU A 145 -5.50 16.48 -8.04
CA LEU A 145 -4.71 16.00 -6.90
C LEU A 145 -3.81 14.81 -7.27
N GLY A 146 -4.23 13.98 -8.23
CA GLY A 146 -3.38 12.92 -8.80
C GLY A 146 -2.13 13.47 -9.49
N LYS A 147 -2.24 14.61 -10.19
CA LYS A 147 -1.08 15.29 -10.79
C LYS A 147 -0.17 15.88 -9.71
N ARG A 148 -0.74 16.51 -8.67
CA ARG A 148 0.01 17.05 -7.53
C ARG A 148 0.80 15.94 -6.80
N ARG A 149 0.17 14.80 -6.51
CA ARG A 149 0.83 13.62 -5.94
C ARG A 149 2.02 13.15 -6.78
N VAL A 150 1.92 13.15 -8.11
CA VAL A 150 3.05 12.78 -8.98
C VAL A 150 4.19 13.78 -8.88
N ALA A 151 3.89 15.07 -8.84
CA ALA A 151 4.88 16.12 -8.69
C ALA A 151 5.61 15.99 -7.34
N LEU A 152 4.86 15.89 -6.23
CA LEU A 152 5.39 15.68 -4.88
C LEU A 152 6.26 14.43 -4.80
N ARG A 153 5.79 13.30 -5.34
CA ARG A 153 6.58 12.06 -5.33
C ARG A 153 7.88 12.18 -6.11
N ARG A 154 7.91 12.92 -7.23
CA ARG A 154 9.15 13.17 -7.99
C ARG A 154 10.11 14.10 -7.27
N GLU A 155 9.58 15.09 -6.57
CA GLU A 155 10.34 16.02 -5.73
C GLU A 155 11.02 15.28 -4.58
N PHE A 156 10.24 14.52 -3.78
CA PHE A 156 10.75 13.87 -2.58
C PHE A 156 11.47 12.55 -2.85
N PHE A 157 11.16 11.84 -3.94
CA PHE A 157 11.71 10.51 -4.25
C PHE A 157 12.23 10.43 -5.70
N PRO A 158 13.25 11.24 -6.07
CA PRO A 158 13.80 11.25 -7.42
C PRO A 158 14.38 9.89 -7.78
N GLY A 159 14.10 9.41 -9.00
CA GLY A 159 14.59 8.12 -9.48
C GLY A 159 13.90 6.88 -8.89
N LYS A 160 12.87 7.04 -8.06
CA LYS A 160 12.17 5.93 -7.38
C LYS A 160 10.73 5.78 -7.85
N PRO A 161 10.49 5.29 -9.09
CA PRO A 161 9.15 5.18 -9.65
C PRO A 161 8.24 4.21 -8.90
N TRP A 162 8.85 3.22 -8.24
CA TRP A 162 8.21 2.14 -7.51
C TRP A 162 7.61 2.56 -6.15
N LEU A 163 7.88 3.79 -5.69
CA LEU A 163 7.45 4.33 -4.40
C LEU A 163 6.32 5.36 -4.58
N GLY A 164 5.46 5.50 -3.55
CA GLY A 164 4.29 6.38 -3.57
C GLY A 164 3.16 5.89 -4.48
N LEU A 165 3.09 4.58 -4.75
CA LEU A 165 2.01 3.91 -5.46
C LEU A 165 0.73 3.82 -4.62
N GLY A 166 -0.40 3.53 -5.25
CA GLY A 166 -1.73 3.52 -4.63
C GLY A 166 -2.68 4.54 -5.28
N THR A 167 -3.85 4.76 -4.68
CA THR A 167 -4.81 5.79 -5.15
C THR A 167 -4.83 6.98 -4.19
N ILE A 168 -5.21 8.14 -4.71
CA ILE A 168 -5.13 9.41 -3.96
C ILE A 168 -6.10 9.49 -2.77
N ASP A 169 -7.07 8.59 -2.72
CA ASP A 169 -8.14 8.49 -1.74
C ASP A 169 -7.97 7.30 -0.77
N TRP A 170 -6.84 6.60 -0.82
CA TRP A 170 -6.67 5.39 -0.03
C TRP A 170 -5.28 5.20 0.56
N CYS A 171 -4.25 5.02 -0.28
CA CYS A 171 -2.92 4.66 0.21
C CYS A 171 -1.77 5.26 -0.61
N ALA A 172 -0.64 5.47 0.06
CA ALA A 172 0.65 5.81 -0.53
C ALA A 172 1.72 4.82 -0.07
N GLY A 173 2.30 4.05 -1.01
CA GLY A 173 3.29 3.04 -0.69
C GLY A 173 3.85 2.33 -1.92
N VAL A 174 3.78 1.00 -1.95
CA VAL A 174 4.35 0.15 -2.99
C VAL A 174 3.32 -0.84 -3.50
N ARG A 175 3.66 -1.48 -4.63
CA ARG A 175 2.89 -2.57 -5.23
C ARG A 175 3.86 -3.66 -5.65
N SER A 176 3.49 -4.91 -5.43
CA SER A 176 4.28 -6.04 -5.86
C SER A 176 4.19 -6.27 -7.38
N THR A 177 5.11 -7.07 -7.89
CA THR A 177 4.97 -7.75 -9.17
C THR A 177 3.94 -8.87 -9.00
N PRO A 178 3.06 -9.09 -9.98
CA PRO A 178 2.13 -10.20 -9.93
C PRO A 178 2.85 -11.55 -9.93
N VAL A 179 2.36 -12.49 -9.13
CA VAL A 179 2.85 -13.87 -9.04
C VAL A 179 1.70 -14.86 -9.22
N TYR A 180 1.98 -16.11 -9.57
CA TYR A 180 0.96 -17.15 -9.65
C TYR A 180 0.68 -17.78 -8.28
N ALA A 181 -0.30 -18.69 -8.22
CA ALA A 181 -0.77 -19.28 -6.96
C ALA A 181 0.35 -20.04 -6.21
N GLU A 182 1.29 -20.66 -6.93
CA GLU A 182 2.45 -21.37 -6.36
C GLU A 182 3.34 -20.47 -5.49
N ASP A 183 3.42 -19.18 -5.83
CA ASP A 183 4.26 -18.19 -5.15
C ASP A 183 3.45 -17.33 -4.18
N LEU A 184 2.13 -17.55 -4.05
CA LEU A 184 1.26 -16.74 -3.22
C LEU A 184 1.70 -16.75 -1.74
N ALA A 185 2.14 -17.91 -1.24
CA ALA A 185 2.64 -18.01 0.14
C ALA A 185 3.88 -17.13 0.36
N ALA A 186 4.82 -17.12 -0.60
CA ALA A 186 6.01 -16.26 -0.53
C ALA A 186 5.66 -14.77 -0.65
N LEU A 187 4.70 -14.43 -1.51
CA LEU A 187 4.16 -13.08 -1.65
C LEU A 187 3.54 -12.58 -0.33
N VAL A 188 2.72 -13.42 0.32
CA VAL A 188 2.09 -13.12 1.60
C VAL A 188 3.15 -12.91 2.68
N ALA A 189 4.13 -13.81 2.79
CA ALA A 189 5.22 -13.69 3.76
C ALA A 189 6.03 -12.40 3.56
N ALA A 190 6.29 -12.01 2.30
CA ALA A 190 6.95 -10.74 1.98
C ALA A 190 6.09 -9.53 2.37
N ALA A 191 4.78 -9.54 2.06
CA ALA A 191 3.86 -8.46 2.39
C ALA A 191 3.73 -8.26 3.91
N THR A 192 3.55 -9.35 4.65
CA THR A 192 3.49 -9.36 6.11
C THR A 192 4.78 -8.83 6.73
N ARG A 193 5.95 -9.32 6.28
CA ARG A 193 7.23 -8.86 6.80
C ARG A 193 7.43 -7.36 6.56
N LEU A 194 7.09 -6.88 5.36
CA LEU A 194 7.15 -5.46 5.04
C LEU A 194 6.23 -4.63 5.93
N ALA A 195 4.99 -5.08 6.11
CA ALA A 195 4.00 -4.41 6.97
C ALA A 195 4.46 -4.31 8.42
N SER A 196 4.90 -5.42 9.01
CA SER A 196 5.38 -5.47 10.40
C SER A 196 6.65 -4.64 10.61
N SER A 197 7.65 -4.77 9.73
CA SER A 197 8.88 -3.98 9.80
C SER A 197 8.62 -2.49 9.63
N TRP A 198 7.67 -2.12 8.75
CA TRP A 198 7.32 -0.73 8.51
C TRP A 198 6.55 -0.12 9.68
N ASP A 199 5.56 -0.82 10.25
CA ASP A 199 4.88 -0.37 11.46
C ASP A 199 5.88 -0.12 12.60
N ALA A 200 6.79 -1.08 12.83
CA ALA A 200 7.84 -0.94 13.85
C ALA A 200 8.74 0.28 13.61
N ALA A 201 9.19 0.49 12.36
CA ALA A 201 10.03 1.62 12.00
C ALA A 201 9.32 2.97 12.25
N LEU A 202 8.04 3.08 11.90
CA LEU A 202 7.27 4.31 12.10
C LEU A 202 7.04 4.63 13.58
N ARG A 203 6.87 3.60 14.41
CA ARG A 203 6.72 3.78 15.87
C ARG A 203 8.03 4.22 16.53
N ILE A 204 9.19 3.74 16.06
CA ILE A 204 10.51 4.16 16.57
C ILE A 204 10.78 5.63 16.21
N VAL A 205 10.59 6.00 14.94
CA VAL A 205 10.83 7.38 14.46
C VAL A 205 9.99 8.39 15.24
N SER A 206 8.75 8.04 15.58
CA SER A 206 7.90 8.89 16.40
C SER A 206 8.39 9.01 17.84
N ALA A 207 8.94 7.94 18.43
CA ALA A 207 9.43 7.97 19.81
C ALA A 207 10.69 8.83 19.96
N ASP A 208 11.55 8.85 18.94
CA ASP A 208 12.76 9.67 18.94
C ASP A 208 12.48 11.15 18.65
N SER A 209 11.38 11.47 17.95
CA SER A 209 10.97 12.86 17.68
C SER A 209 10.30 13.54 18.89
N GLN A 210 10.00 12.81 19.97
CA GLN A 210 9.39 13.31 21.20
C GLN A 210 10.40 13.51 22.36
N LYS A 211 11.69 13.23 22.14
CA LYS A 211 12.77 13.48 23.11
C LYS A 211 13.52 14.77 22.77
#